data_AF-A0A7V5K9L8-F1
#
_entry.id   AF-A0A7V5K9L8-F1
#
_cell.length_a   1.000
_cell.length_b   1.000
_cell.length_c   1.000
_cell.angle_alpha   90.00
_cell.angle_beta   90.00
_cell.angle_gamma   90.00
#
_symmetry.space_group_name_H-M   'P 1'
#
loop_
_entity.id
_entity.type
_entity.pdbx_description
1 polymer ?
#
loop_
_entity_poly.entity_id
_entity_poly.type
_entity_poly.pdbx_seq_one_letter_code
_entity_poly.pdbx_strand_id
1 'polypeptide(L)'
;MTQKIYSGYGSYQKLTEILDDYSPKKIFLVTGKKSFSSSTAEKLIGEILTRFNYDRFSEFENNVKHKDLKRGIKIFLSGRFDFILAVGGGSVIDMAKA
;
A
#
# COMPACT_ATOMS: atom_id res chain seq x y z
N MET A 1 1.13 20.19 5.14
CA MET A 1 0.95 19.00 4.29
C MET A 1 -0.37 19.14 3.55
N THR A 2 -0.37 18.95 2.23
CA THR A 2 -1.58 18.91 1.41
C THR A 2 -1.99 17.46 1.19
N GLN A 3 -3.08 17.03 1.82
CA GLN A 3 -3.68 15.72 1.60
C GLN A 3 -4.90 15.88 0.69
N LYS A 4 -4.97 15.12 -0.40
CA LYS A 4 -6.19 14.99 -1.21
C LYS A 4 -7.04 13.84 -0.66
N ILE A 5 -8.35 14.04 -0.56
CA ILE A 5 -9.29 13.06 -0.03
C ILE A 5 -10.33 12.74 -1.11
N TYR A 6 -10.49 11.45 -1.39
CA TYR A 6 -11.57 10.91 -2.22
C TYR A 6 -12.46 10.03 -1.35
N SER A 7 -13.75 10.35 -1.27
CA SER A 7 -14.70 9.68 -0.38
C SER A 7 -16.00 9.29 -1.11
N GLY A 8 -16.75 8.35 -0.53
CA GLY A 8 -17.96 7.79 -1.11
C GLY A 8 -17.79 6.37 -1.64
N TYR A 9 -18.90 5.71 -1.93
CA TYR A 9 -18.90 4.38 -2.53
C TYR A 9 -18.22 4.44 -3.91
N GLY A 10 -17.33 3.48 -4.19
CA GLY A 10 -16.61 3.43 -5.46
C GLY A 10 -15.40 4.37 -5.58
N SER A 11 -15.07 5.17 -4.55
CA SER A 11 -13.95 6.13 -4.62
C SER A 11 -12.58 5.49 -4.92
N TYR A 12 -12.41 4.20 -4.65
CA TYR A 12 -11.20 3.44 -4.98
C TYR A 12 -10.87 3.46 -6.48
N GLN A 13 -11.85 3.69 -7.36
CA GLN A 13 -11.63 3.79 -8.81
C GLN A 13 -10.72 4.97 -9.18
N LYS A 14 -10.65 6.01 -8.34
CA LYS A 14 -9.71 7.12 -8.52
C LYS A 14 -8.25 6.70 -8.36
N LEU A 15 -7.98 5.54 -7.76
CA LEU A 15 -6.62 5.02 -7.65
C LEU A 15 -5.95 4.84 -9.02
N THR A 16 -6.69 4.43 -10.06
CA THR A 16 -6.14 4.27 -11.41
C THR A 16 -5.60 5.60 -11.94
N GLU A 17 -6.41 6.66 -11.90
CA GLU A 17 -6.02 8.01 -12.33
C GLU A 17 -4.81 8.52 -11.53
N ILE A 18 -4.81 8.31 -10.22
CA ILE A 18 -3.68 8.69 -9.36
C ILE A 18 -2.40 7.95 -9.77
N LEU A 19 -2.46 6.64 -9.96
CA LEU A 19 -1.29 5.85 -10.34
C LEU A 19 -0.80 6.19 -11.75
N ASP A 20 -1.70 6.51 -12.67
CA ASP A 20 -1.34 6.98 -14.01
C ASP A 20 -0.62 8.34 -13.94
N ASP A 21 -1.13 9.29 -13.15
CA ASP A 21 -0.53 10.62 -12.95
C ASP A 21 0.88 10.55 -12.32
N TYR A 22 1.07 9.69 -11.32
CA TYR A 22 2.36 9.51 -10.64
C TYR A 22 3.33 8.61 -11.43
N SER A 23 2.81 7.73 -12.30
CA SER A 23 3.58 6.79 -13.13
C SER A 23 4.69 6.05 -12.36
N PRO A 24 4.36 5.32 -11.28
CA PRO A 24 5.36 4.66 -10.44
C PRO A 24 6.07 3.52 -11.18
N LYS A 25 7.39 3.39 -11.00
CA LYS A 25 8.15 2.28 -11.58
C LYS A 25 7.94 1.00 -10.81
N LYS A 26 7.80 1.08 -9.48
CA LYS A 26 7.52 -0.08 -8.63
C LYS A 26 6.84 0.32 -7.32
N ILE A 27 5.66 -0.23 -7.11
CA ILE A 27 4.79 0.05 -5.95
C ILE A 27 5.12 -0.91 -4.79
N PHE A 28 5.33 -0.33 -3.61
CA PHE A 28 5.42 -1.04 -2.35
C PHE A 28 4.04 -1.08 -1.70
N LEU A 29 3.33 -2.21 -1.86
CA LEU A 29 1.97 -2.38 -1.37
C LEU A 29 2.00 -2.84 0.10
N VAL A 30 1.70 -1.92 1.02
CA VAL A 30 1.66 -2.19 2.47
C VAL A 30 0.23 -2.52 2.88
N THR A 31 0.03 -3.69 3.48
CA THR A 31 -1.33 -4.19 3.81
C THR A 31 -1.35 -4.93 5.14
N GLY A 32 -2.54 -5.09 5.71
CA GLY A 32 -2.75 -6.11 6.73
C GLY A 32 -2.60 -7.52 6.14
N LYS A 33 -2.23 -8.51 6.97
CA LYS A 33 -2.05 -9.89 6.51
C LYS A 33 -3.39 -10.55 6.15
N LYS A 34 -4.19 -10.90 7.17
CA LYS A 34 -5.49 -11.56 6.98
C LYS A 34 -6.58 -10.58 6.56
N SER A 35 -6.63 -9.39 7.18
CA SER A 35 -7.70 -8.41 6.95
C SER A 35 -7.78 -7.91 5.50
N PHE A 36 -6.65 -7.79 4.81
CA PHE A 36 -6.63 -7.46 3.39
C PHE A 36 -7.10 -8.65 2.55
N SER A 37 -6.50 -9.83 2.75
CA SER A 37 -6.82 -11.01 1.93
C SER A 37 -8.20 -11.61 2.16
N SER A 38 -8.86 -11.31 3.28
CA SER A 38 -10.26 -11.67 3.51
C SER A 38 -11.25 -10.59 3.03
N SER A 39 -10.77 -9.48 2.48
CA SER A 39 -11.62 -8.36 2.07
C SER A 39 -11.80 -8.30 0.56
N THR A 40 -12.88 -7.66 0.12
CA THR A 40 -13.09 -7.32 -1.29
C THR A 40 -12.00 -6.38 -1.83
N ALA A 41 -11.24 -5.70 -0.96
CA ALA A 41 -10.17 -4.81 -1.38
C ALA A 41 -9.02 -5.57 -2.07
N GLU A 42 -8.72 -6.81 -1.68
CA GLU A 42 -7.68 -7.61 -2.37
C GLU A 42 -8.02 -7.80 -3.85
N LYS A 43 -9.28 -8.12 -4.14
CA LYS A 43 -9.76 -8.24 -5.52
C LYS A 43 -9.73 -6.90 -6.25
N LEU A 44 -10.39 -5.88 -5.70
CA LEU A 44 -10.57 -4.59 -6.39
C LEU A 44 -9.25 -3.85 -6.63
N ILE A 45 -8.37 -3.83 -5.63
CA ILE A 45 -7.06 -3.20 -5.76
C ILE A 45 -6.13 -4.07 -6.60
N GLY A 46 -6.21 -5.40 -6.47
CA GLY A 46 -5.45 -6.34 -7.30
C GLY A 46 -5.74 -6.14 -8.79
N GLU A 47 -7.01 -6.02 -9.18
CA GLU A 47 -7.43 -5.75 -10.56
C GLU A 47 -6.79 -4.46 -11.11
N ILE A 48 -6.77 -3.37 -10.34
CA ILE A 48 -6.12 -2.10 -10.71
C ILE A 48 -4.61 -2.29 -10.87
N LEU A 49 -3.97 -3.00 -9.94
CA LEU A 49 -2.52 -3.17 -9.89
C LEU A 49 -1.97 -4.14 -10.95
N THR A 50 -2.81 -4.90 -11.68
CA THR A 50 -2.36 -5.80 -12.77
C THR A 50 -1.50 -5.11 -13.83
N ARG A 51 -1.68 -3.80 -14.00
CA ARG A 51 -0.98 -2.96 -14.98
C ARG A 51 0.31 -2.34 -14.44
N PHE A 52 0.60 -2.53 -13.16
CA PHE A 52 1.71 -1.91 -12.44
C PHE A 52 2.62 -2.97 -11.85
N ASN A 53 3.91 -2.64 -11.74
CA ASN A 53 4.86 -3.47 -11.03
C ASN A 53 4.71 -3.22 -9.51
N TYR A 54 4.42 -4.25 -8.73
CA TYR A 54 4.27 -4.11 -7.28
C TYR A 54 4.74 -5.37 -6.54
N ASP A 55 5.21 -5.17 -5.30
CA ASP A 55 5.35 -6.25 -4.32
C ASP A 55 4.57 -5.90 -3.05
N ARG A 56 4.03 -6.93 -2.40
CA ARG A 56 3.26 -6.81 -1.16
C ARG A 56 4.13 -6.99 0.07
N PHE A 57 4.00 -6.08 1.03
CA PHE A 57 4.53 -6.20 2.38
C PHE A 57 3.39 -6.25 3.40
N SER A 58 3.28 -7.37 4.11
CA SER A 58 2.25 -7.61 5.14
C SER A 58 2.78 -8.30 6.40
N GLU A 59 4.09 -8.55 6.46
CA GLU A 59 4.72 -9.24 7.57
C GLU A 59 5.04 -8.25 8.68
N PHE A 60 4.03 -7.73 9.37
CA PHE A 60 4.16 -6.87 10.55
C PHE A 60 2.93 -6.98 11.46
N GLU A 61 3.10 -6.66 12.75
CA GLU A 61 2.02 -6.70 13.74
C GLU A 61 1.32 -5.35 13.90
N ASN A 62 0.10 -5.35 14.47
CA ASN A 62 -0.72 -4.13 14.69
C ASN A 62 -0.01 -3.05 15.53
N ASN A 63 0.93 -3.45 16.39
CA ASN A 63 1.87 -2.54 17.04
C ASN A 63 3.21 -2.65 16.32
N VAL A 64 3.45 -1.75 15.37
CA VAL A 64 4.65 -1.77 14.52
C VAL A 64 5.91 -1.79 15.40
N LYS A 65 6.57 -2.95 15.46
CA LYS A 65 7.82 -3.09 16.21
C LYS A 65 8.96 -2.50 15.38
N HIS A 66 9.96 -1.93 16.03
CA HIS A 66 11.17 -1.40 15.36
C HIS A 66 11.83 -2.41 14.41
N LYS A 67 11.80 -3.70 14.76
CA LYS A 67 12.32 -4.79 13.92
C LYS A 67 11.55 -4.96 12.60
N ASP A 68 10.24 -4.72 12.63
CA ASP A 68 9.36 -4.89 11.46
C ASP A 68 9.52 -3.68 10.53
N LEU A 69 9.64 -2.48 11.12
CA LEU A 69 9.98 -1.26 10.38
C LEU A 69 11.34 -1.37 9.67
N LYS A 70 12.39 -1.79 10.38
CA LYS A 70 13.73 -2.01 9.78
C LYS A 70 13.69 -3.00 8.61
N ARG A 71 12.87 -4.05 8.72
CA ARG A 71 12.67 -5.03 7.64
C ARG A 71 11.94 -4.40 6.46
N GLY A 72 10.87 -3.65 6.71
CA GLY A 72 10.13 -2.89 5.68
C GLY A 72 11.05 -1.94 4.92
N ILE A 73 11.83 -1.12 5.62
CA ILE A 73 12.81 -0.19 5.04
C ILE A 73 13.85 -0.93 4.20
N LYS A 74 14.39 -2.05 4.70
CA LYS A 74 15.37 -2.85 3.95
C LYS A 74 14.77 -3.38 2.65
N ILE A 75 13.55 -3.93 2.70
CA ILE A 75 12.85 -4.43 1.51
C ILE A 75 12.61 -3.26 0.54
N PHE A 76 12.08 -2.13 1.04
CA PHE A 76 11.81 -0.94 0.24
C PHE A 76 13.07 -0.45 -0.51
N LEU A 77 14.19 -0.30 0.18
CA LEU A 77 15.43 0.16 -0.43
C LEU A 77 16.02 -0.86 -1.42
N SER A 78 16.02 -2.15 -1.05
CA SER A 78 16.57 -3.22 -1.91
C SER A 78 15.73 -3.47 -3.17
N GLY A 79 14.41 -3.34 -3.06
CA GLY A 79 13.48 -3.57 -4.15
C GLY A 79 13.35 -2.39 -5.10
N ARG A 80 14.02 -1.26 -4.81
CA ARG A 80 13.98 -0.01 -5.59
C ARG A 80 12.56 0.48 -5.82
N PHE A 81 11.73 0.39 -4.80
CA PHE A 81 10.37 0.94 -4.84
C PHE A 81 10.45 2.48 -4.84
N ASP A 82 9.54 3.10 -5.57
CA ASP A 82 9.45 4.56 -5.70
C ASP A 82 8.06 5.09 -5.32
N PHE A 83 7.14 4.21 -4.95
CA PHE A 83 5.80 4.57 -4.52
C PHE A 83 5.31 3.63 -3.42
N ILE A 84 4.68 4.17 -2.37
CA ILE A 84 4.08 3.37 -1.29
C ILE A 84 2.56 3.46 -1.40
N LEU A 85 1.90 2.30 -1.48
CA LEU A 85 0.45 2.19 -1.44
C LEU A 85 0.03 1.44 -0.17
N ALA A 86 -0.61 2.15 0.76
CA ALA A 86 -1.11 1.55 1.99
C ALA A 86 -2.60 1.20 1.86
N VAL A 87 -2.99 -0.05 2.12
CA VAL A 87 -4.40 -0.50 2.13
C VAL A 87 -4.70 -1.22 3.44
N GLY A 88 -5.38 -0.52 4.35
CA GLY A 88 -5.75 -1.03 5.66
C GLY A 88 -6.15 0.07 6.64
N GLY A 89 -6.16 -0.27 7.92
CA GLY A 89 -6.43 0.67 9.01
C GLY A 89 -5.18 1.41 9.50
N GLY A 90 -5.25 1.97 10.72
CA GLY A 90 -4.20 2.81 11.31
C GLY A 90 -2.81 2.18 11.29
N SER A 91 -2.65 0.96 11.80
CA SER A 91 -1.33 0.28 11.84
C SER A 91 -0.66 0.10 10.47
N VAL A 92 -1.45 -0.10 9.42
CA VAL A 92 -0.94 -0.23 8.04
C VAL A 92 -0.46 1.14 7.52
N ILE A 93 -1.24 2.19 7.79
CA ILE A 93 -0.91 3.56 7.41
C ILE A 93 0.33 4.04 8.18
N ASP A 94 0.43 3.72 9.47
CA ASP A 94 1.57 4.09 10.31
C ASP A 94 2.85 3.38 9.86
N MET A 95 2.77 2.07 9.54
CA MET A 95 3.90 1.34 8.95
C MET A 95 4.36 1.94 7.61
N ALA A 96 3.42 2.41 6.79
CA ALA A 96 3.73 3.00 5.49
C ALA A 96 4.39 4.40 5.60
N LYS A 97 4.14 5.12 6.70
CA LYS A 97 4.65 6.48 6.93
C LYS A 97 5.96 6.54 7.71
N ALA A 98 6.18 5.59 8.61
CA ALA A 98 7.33 5.52 9.51
C ALA A 98 8.65 5.27 8.76
#